data_AF-Q4LD63-F1
#
_entry.id   AF-Q4LD63-F1
#
_cell.length_a   1.000
_cell.length_b   1.000
_cell.length_c   1.000
_cell.angle_alpha   90.00
_cell.angle_beta   90.00
_cell.angle_gamma   90.00
#
_symmetry.space_group_name_H-M   'P 1'
#
loop_
_entity.id
_entity.type
_entity.pdbx_description
1 polymer ?
#
loop_
_entity_poly.entity_id
_entity_poly.type
_entity_poly.pdbx_seq_one_letter_code
_entity_poly.pdbx_strand_id
1 'polypeptide(L)'
;QVLTIPSGSLALDVALGVGGYPKGRILEVYGPESSGKTTVSLHAVAEAQKHGGTAAFIDAEHALDPKYAAALGVNIDELFLSQPDTGEQALEIADALVSSGAIDIVVVDSVAALVPRAEIEGEMGHSHVGLQARLMSQALRKLSGSINKTKTIGLFINQIREKVGVMFGNPEVTPGGRALKFYATVRLEVRRAEQIKTGT
;
A
#
# COMPACT_ATOMS: atom_id res chain seq x y z
N GLN A 1 14.52 -15.79 13.39
CA GLN A 1 13.32 -15.91 12.53
C GLN A 1 12.71 -14.54 12.34
N VAL A 2 12.28 -14.20 11.13
CA VAL A 2 11.54 -12.97 10.86
C VAL A 2 10.08 -13.24 11.26
N LEU A 3 9.49 -12.34 12.05
CA LEU A 3 8.05 -12.44 12.38
C LEU A 3 7.23 -12.04 11.15
N THR A 4 6.19 -12.80 10.86
CA THR A 4 5.32 -12.58 9.69
C THR A 4 3.85 -12.58 10.08
N ILE A 5 3.02 -11.98 9.23
CA ILE A 5 1.55 -12.13 9.24
C ILE A 5 1.16 -12.88 7.96
N PRO A 6 0.32 -13.93 8.02
CA PRO A 6 -0.14 -14.62 6.82
C PRO A 6 -0.79 -13.67 5.81
N SER A 7 -0.67 -13.97 4.53
CA SER A 7 -1.19 -13.11 3.47
C SER A 7 -2.67 -13.29 3.18
N GLY A 8 -3.30 -14.33 3.74
CA GLY A 8 -4.63 -14.81 3.38
C GLY A 8 -4.63 -15.73 2.15
N SER A 9 -3.46 -15.98 1.55
CA SER A 9 -3.27 -16.93 0.46
C SER A 9 -2.09 -17.86 0.76
N LEU A 10 -2.39 -19.15 0.92
CA LEU A 10 -1.35 -20.17 1.15
C LEU A 10 -0.29 -20.17 0.05
N ALA A 11 -0.72 -20.00 -1.21
CA ALA A 11 0.20 -19.96 -2.34
C ALA A 11 1.17 -18.77 -2.25
N LEU A 12 0.68 -17.61 -1.82
CA LEU A 12 1.51 -16.42 -1.64
C LEU A 12 2.44 -16.56 -0.43
N ASP A 13 1.98 -17.13 0.68
CA ASP A 13 2.81 -17.36 1.87
C ASP A 13 4.01 -18.29 1.57
N VAL A 14 3.77 -19.34 0.78
CA VAL A 14 4.81 -20.24 0.29
C VAL A 14 5.76 -19.50 -0.66
N ALA A 15 5.23 -18.72 -1.61
CA ALA A 15 6.04 -17.98 -2.58
C ALA A 15 6.93 -16.91 -1.91
N LEU A 16 6.48 -16.31 -0.81
CA LEU A 16 7.26 -15.37 -0.01
C LEU A 16 8.44 -16.04 0.71
N GLY A 17 8.42 -17.38 0.88
CA GLY A 17 9.51 -18.16 1.49
C GLY A 17 9.68 -17.98 3.01
N VAL A 18 9.00 -16.99 3.59
CA VAL A 18 9.01 -16.69 5.03
C VAL A 18 7.65 -16.92 5.68
N GLY A 19 6.65 -17.40 4.92
CA GLY A 19 5.33 -17.74 5.45
C GLY A 19 4.39 -16.56 5.67
N GLY A 20 4.60 -15.43 4.97
CA GLY A 20 3.73 -14.26 5.04
C GLY A 20 4.47 -12.92 4.93
N TYR A 21 3.77 -11.84 5.22
CA TYR A 21 4.30 -10.48 5.17
C TYR A 21 5.23 -10.20 6.37
N PRO A 22 6.49 -9.80 6.15
CA PRO A 22 7.45 -9.59 7.24
C PRO A 22 7.12 -8.34 8.06
N LYS A 23 6.98 -8.51 9.38
CA LYS A 23 6.80 -7.43 10.35
C LYS A 23 7.99 -6.47 10.37
N GLY A 24 7.70 -5.18 10.55
CA GLY A 24 8.70 -4.11 10.61
C GLY A 24 9.35 -3.79 9.27
N ARG A 25 8.65 -4.06 8.16
CA ARG A 25 9.11 -3.84 6.79
C ARG A 25 8.06 -3.10 5.96
N ILE A 26 8.56 -2.46 4.91
CA ILE A 26 7.73 -1.84 3.87
C ILE A 26 7.51 -2.84 2.75
N LEU A 27 6.29 -2.92 2.24
CA LEU A 27 5.89 -3.70 1.08
C LEU A 27 5.24 -2.79 0.05
N GLU A 28 5.39 -3.13 -1.23
CA GLU A 28 4.66 -2.49 -2.33
C GLU A 28 3.79 -3.55 -3.02
N VAL A 29 2.49 -3.30 -3.14
CA VAL A 29 1.55 -4.09 -3.93
C VAL A 29 1.16 -3.25 -5.14
N TYR A 30 1.57 -3.66 -6.33
CA TYR A 30 1.37 -2.88 -7.56
C TYR A 30 0.81 -3.73 -8.69
N GLY A 31 0.23 -3.09 -9.69
CA GLY A 31 -0.41 -3.80 -10.79
C GLY A 31 -1.41 -2.94 -11.56
N PRO A 32 -1.98 -3.48 -12.64
CA PRO A 32 -3.03 -2.80 -13.42
C PRO A 32 -4.25 -2.46 -12.58
N GLU A 33 -5.11 -1.59 -13.09
CA GLU A 33 -6.44 -1.37 -12.52
C GLU A 33 -7.24 -2.67 -12.48
N SER A 34 -8.10 -2.83 -11.47
CA SER A 34 -8.93 -4.03 -11.27
C SER A 34 -8.16 -5.36 -11.20
N SER A 35 -6.86 -5.34 -10.89
CA SER A 35 -6.06 -6.56 -10.79
C SER A 35 -6.24 -7.32 -9.46
N GLY A 36 -6.83 -6.69 -8.44
CA GLY A 36 -7.02 -7.27 -7.11
C GLY A 36 -6.09 -6.73 -6.01
N LYS A 37 -5.37 -5.62 -6.27
CA LYS A 37 -4.44 -5.01 -5.29
C LYS A 37 -5.09 -4.70 -3.93
N THR A 38 -6.23 -4.02 -3.95
CA THR A 38 -7.00 -3.68 -2.74
C THR A 38 -7.52 -4.95 -2.07
N THR A 39 -8.00 -5.95 -2.81
CA THR A 39 -8.41 -7.26 -2.27
C THR A 39 -7.27 -7.97 -1.52
N VAL A 40 -6.08 -8.05 -2.13
CA VAL A 40 -4.89 -8.65 -1.48
C VAL A 40 -4.52 -7.89 -0.20
N SER A 41 -4.65 -6.56 -0.22
CA SER A 41 -4.33 -5.71 0.94
C SER A 41 -5.37 -5.82 2.05
N LEU A 42 -6.66 -5.98 1.71
CA LEU A 42 -7.72 -6.23 2.68
C LEU A 42 -7.60 -7.61 3.33
N HIS A 43 -7.13 -8.63 2.59
CA HIS A 43 -6.77 -9.91 3.21
C HIS A 43 -5.59 -9.78 4.17
N ALA A 44 -4.60 -8.95 3.86
CA ALA A 44 -3.50 -8.65 4.79
C ALA A 44 -4.01 -8.01 6.09
N VAL A 45 -4.96 -7.08 5.97
CA VAL A 45 -5.63 -6.43 7.11
C VAL A 45 -6.43 -7.44 7.91
N ALA A 46 -7.26 -8.26 7.26
CA ALA A 46 -8.07 -9.29 7.92
C ALA A 46 -7.21 -10.29 8.68
N GLU A 47 -6.10 -10.76 8.09
CA GLU A 47 -5.17 -11.66 8.77
C GLU A 47 -4.46 -10.98 9.94
N ALA A 48 -4.07 -9.69 9.83
CA ALA A 48 -3.51 -8.98 10.97
C ALA A 48 -4.50 -8.88 12.14
N GLN A 49 -5.76 -8.51 11.87
CA GLN A 49 -6.82 -8.43 12.89
C GLN A 49 -7.13 -9.80 13.51
N LYS A 50 -7.21 -10.85 12.70
CA LYS A 50 -7.43 -12.23 13.16
C LYS A 50 -6.33 -12.72 14.11
N HIS A 51 -5.12 -12.20 13.98
CA HIS A 51 -4.00 -12.47 14.89
C HIS A 51 -3.92 -11.49 16.07
N GLY A 52 -5.02 -10.77 16.35
CA GLY A 52 -5.15 -9.83 17.46
C GLY A 52 -4.42 -8.49 17.25
N GLY A 53 -3.98 -8.21 16.03
CA GLY A 53 -3.28 -6.99 15.68
C GLY A 53 -4.22 -5.85 15.28
N THR A 54 -3.74 -4.62 15.38
CA THR A 54 -4.51 -3.43 14.98
C THR A 54 -4.14 -3.00 13.57
N ALA A 55 -5.13 -2.66 12.76
CA ALA A 55 -4.94 -2.25 11.38
C ALA A 55 -5.37 -0.80 11.13
N ALA A 56 -4.63 -0.11 10.28
CA ALA A 56 -4.98 1.19 9.74
C ALA A 56 -5.01 1.17 8.22
N PHE A 57 -5.94 1.91 7.64
CA PHE A 57 -6.12 2.05 6.20
C PHE A 57 -6.21 3.53 5.83
N ILE A 58 -5.24 4.00 5.05
CA ILE A 58 -5.18 5.35 4.51
C ILE A 58 -5.74 5.28 3.09
N ASP A 59 -7.02 5.59 2.95
CA ASP A 59 -7.77 5.57 1.69
C ASP A 59 -7.63 6.93 1.00
N ALA A 60 -6.51 7.15 0.33
CA ALA A 60 -6.27 8.31 -0.51
C ALA A 60 -7.03 8.25 -1.85
N GLU A 61 -7.45 7.07 -2.32
CA GLU A 61 -8.30 6.92 -3.51
C GLU A 61 -9.79 7.18 -3.23
N HIS A 62 -10.20 7.28 -1.95
CA HIS A 62 -11.59 7.49 -1.51
C HIS A 62 -12.53 6.42 -2.09
N ALA A 63 -12.03 5.19 -2.20
CA ALA A 63 -12.66 4.12 -2.96
C ALA A 63 -12.92 2.84 -2.15
N LEU A 64 -12.59 2.82 -0.86
CA LEU A 64 -12.80 1.65 -0.01
C LEU A 64 -14.30 1.40 0.21
N ASP A 65 -14.79 0.21 -0.16
CA ASP A 65 -16.13 -0.26 0.18
C ASP A 65 -16.12 -1.06 1.50
N PRO A 66 -16.72 -0.54 2.60
CA PRO A 66 -16.76 -1.24 3.88
C PRO A 66 -17.49 -2.59 3.83
N LYS A 67 -18.52 -2.73 2.97
CA LYS A 67 -19.26 -3.99 2.85
C LYS A 67 -18.40 -5.06 2.20
N TYR A 68 -17.65 -4.70 1.16
CA TYR A 68 -16.72 -5.61 0.52
C TYR A 68 -15.57 -6.00 1.47
N ALA A 69 -15.00 -5.04 2.19
CA ALA A 69 -13.96 -5.31 3.19
C ALA A 69 -14.45 -6.25 4.30
N ALA A 70 -15.65 -6.04 4.83
CA ALA A 70 -16.26 -6.95 5.80
C ALA A 70 -16.46 -8.36 5.23
N ALA A 71 -16.89 -8.48 3.97
CA ALA A 71 -17.04 -9.77 3.29
C ALA A 71 -15.70 -10.51 3.10
N LEU A 72 -14.56 -9.78 3.07
CA LEU A 72 -13.21 -10.36 3.05
C LEU A 72 -12.67 -10.71 4.44
N GLY A 73 -13.44 -10.45 5.51
CA GLY A 73 -13.07 -10.77 6.89
C GLY A 73 -12.40 -9.63 7.66
N VAL A 74 -12.43 -8.41 7.14
CA VAL A 74 -11.96 -7.22 7.88
C VAL A 74 -12.97 -6.87 8.96
N ASN A 75 -12.51 -6.67 10.19
CA ASN A 75 -13.30 -6.07 11.25
C ASN A 75 -13.34 -4.55 11.05
N ILE A 76 -14.44 -4.06 10.48
CA ILE A 76 -14.61 -2.64 10.12
C ILE A 76 -14.69 -1.75 11.36
N ASP A 77 -15.30 -2.23 12.44
CA ASP A 77 -15.50 -1.45 13.67
C ASP A 77 -14.17 -1.14 14.37
N GLU A 78 -13.15 -1.97 14.16
CA GLU A 78 -11.81 -1.82 14.72
C GLU A 78 -10.77 -1.32 13.69
N LEU A 79 -11.20 -1.02 12.46
CA LEU A 79 -10.30 -0.53 11.42
C LEU A 79 -10.11 0.99 11.54
N PHE A 80 -8.87 1.43 11.74
CA PHE A 80 -8.55 2.86 11.69
C PHE A 80 -8.54 3.34 10.23
N LEU A 81 -9.68 3.87 9.76
CA LEU A 81 -9.82 4.42 8.41
C LEU A 81 -9.56 5.93 8.41
N SER A 82 -8.73 6.39 7.47
CA SER A 82 -8.49 7.80 7.20
C SER A 82 -8.62 8.10 5.71
N GLN A 83 -9.33 9.17 5.39
CA GLN A 83 -9.45 9.71 4.03
C GLN A 83 -8.80 11.10 3.99
N PRO A 84 -7.51 11.19 3.64
CA PRO A 84 -6.78 12.44 3.62
C PRO A 84 -7.11 13.27 2.37
N ASP A 85 -6.93 14.59 2.50
CA ASP A 85 -7.06 15.58 1.44
C ASP A 85 -5.76 15.75 0.64
N THR A 86 -4.61 15.50 1.28
CA THR A 86 -3.28 15.72 0.66
C THR A 86 -2.32 14.56 0.92
N GLY A 87 -1.33 14.39 0.04
CA GLY A 87 -0.28 13.38 0.19
C GLY A 87 0.56 13.58 1.46
N GLU A 88 0.86 14.82 1.83
CA GLU A 88 1.54 15.15 3.08
C GLU A 88 0.73 14.66 4.29
N GLN A 89 -0.55 15.02 4.35
CA GLN A 89 -1.45 14.61 5.44
C GLN A 89 -1.56 13.09 5.54
N ALA A 90 -1.72 12.40 4.42
CA ALA A 90 -1.78 10.94 4.38
C ALA A 90 -0.54 10.28 5.03
N LEU A 91 0.65 10.78 4.69
CA LEU A 91 1.92 10.25 5.17
C LEU A 91 2.21 10.67 6.62
N GLU A 92 1.76 11.85 7.05
CA GLU A 92 1.82 12.30 8.45
C GLU A 92 0.92 11.45 9.36
N ILE A 93 -0.31 11.15 8.91
CA ILE A 93 -1.21 10.25 9.63
C ILE A 93 -0.60 8.86 9.74
N ALA A 94 -0.07 8.32 8.63
CA ALA A 94 0.61 7.02 8.65
C ALA A 94 1.79 7.01 9.64
N ASP A 95 2.61 8.06 9.66
CA ASP A 95 3.77 8.15 10.56
C ASP A 95 3.35 8.28 12.02
N ALA A 96 2.33 9.07 12.34
CA ALA A 96 1.80 9.20 13.69
C ALA A 96 1.25 7.86 14.21
N LEU A 97 0.47 7.17 13.38
CA LEU A 97 -0.11 5.87 13.69
C LEU A 97 0.98 4.80 13.91
N VAL A 98 1.96 4.70 13.02
CA VAL A 98 3.09 3.77 13.17
C VAL A 98 3.90 4.11 14.42
N SER A 99 4.24 5.39 14.62
CA SER A 99 5.09 5.83 15.73
C SER A 99 4.46 5.64 17.10
N SER A 100 3.13 5.54 17.19
CA SER A 100 2.42 5.19 18.42
C SER A 100 2.77 3.78 18.93
N GLY A 101 3.20 2.87 18.03
CA GLY A 101 3.43 1.47 18.34
C GLY A 101 2.14 0.63 18.49
N ALA A 102 0.96 1.24 18.30
CA ALA A 102 -0.32 0.54 18.43
C ALA A 102 -0.74 -0.18 17.15
N ILE A 103 -0.15 0.13 15.98
CA ILE A 103 -0.55 -0.42 14.69
C ILE A 103 0.36 -1.57 14.25
N ASP A 104 -0.22 -2.72 13.93
CA ASP A 104 0.49 -3.89 13.38
C ASP A 104 0.60 -3.84 11.85
N ILE A 105 -0.39 -3.26 11.17
CA ILE A 105 -0.36 -3.05 9.72
C ILE A 105 -0.98 -1.70 9.35
N VAL A 106 -0.29 -0.95 8.49
CA VAL A 106 -0.83 0.25 7.84
C VAL A 106 -0.84 0.03 6.33
N VAL A 107 -2.00 0.21 5.71
CA VAL A 107 -2.18 0.19 4.25
C VAL A 107 -2.33 1.63 3.75
N VAL A 108 -1.65 1.96 2.65
CA VAL A 108 -1.80 3.24 1.95
C VAL A 108 -2.33 2.96 0.54
N ASP A 109 -3.60 3.29 0.29
CA ASP A 109 -4.30 3.10 -0.99
C ASP A 109 -4.66 4.45 -1.61
N SER A 110 -3.90 4.99 -2.56
CA SER A 110 -2.66 4.44 -3.14
C SER A 110 -1.60 5.53 -3.26
N VAL A 111 -0.36 5.12 -3.53
CA VAL A 111 0.76 6.05 -3.77
C VAL A 111 0.48 7.00 -4.93
N ALA A 112 -0.28 6.56 -5.94
CA ALA A 112 -0.65 7.39 -7.06
C ALA A 112 -1.53 8.58 -6.63
N ALA A 113 -2.36 8.38 -5.62
CA ALA A 113 -3.29 9.37 -5.07
C ALA A 113 -2.66 10.28 -3.99
N LEU A 114 -1.39 10.07 -3.63
CA LEU A 114 -0.66 10.95 -2.71
C LEU A 114 -0.25 12.25 -3.44
N VAL A 115 -1.22 13.09 -3.76
CA VAL A 115 -1.02 14.35 -4.47
C VAL A 115 -0.54 15.42 -3.48
N PRO A 116 0.63 16.04 -3.71
CA PRO A 116 1.13 17.09 -2.82
C PRO A 116 0.19 18.30 -2.76
N ARG A 117 0.07 18.94 -1.59
CA ARG A 117 -0.79 20.12 -1.40
C ARG A 117 -0.57 21.21 -2.46
N ALA A 118 0.69 21.50 -2.78
CA ALA A 118 1.02 22.53 -3.76
C ALA A 118 0.56 22.20 -5.19
N GLU A 119 0.31 20.93 -5.51
CA GLU A 119 -0.27 20.50 -6.78
C GLU A 119 -1.80 20.62 -6.76
N ILE A 120 -2.45 20.37 -5.61
CA ILE A 120 -3.91 20.54 -5.41
C ILE A 120 -4.32 22.01 -5.43
N GLU A 121 -3.55 22.88 -4.76
CA GLU A 121 -3.79 24.32 -4.70
C GLU A 121 -3.33 25.06 -5.97
N GLY A 122 -2.53 24.39 -6.82
CA GLY A 122 -2.02 24.94 -8.06
C GLY A 122 -3.07 24.99 -9.17
N GLU A 123 -2.79 25.79 -10.21
CA GLU A 123 -3.62 25.81 -11.41
C GLU A 123 -3.36 24.59 -12.29
N MET A 124 -4.43 24.04 -12.89
CA MET A 124 -4.31 22.93 -13.82
C MET A 124 -3.41 23.32 -15.00
N GLY A 125 -2.34 22.55 -15.21
CA GLY A 125 -1.33 22.81 -16.25
C GLY A 125 -0.04 23.45 -15.72
N HIS A 126 0.01 23.85 -14.44
CA HIS A 126 1.28 24.21 -13.81
C HIS A 126 2.20 22.99 -13.65
N SER A 127 3.48 23.21 -13.94
CA SER A 127 4.47 22.14 -13.95
C SER A 127 5.06 21.93 -12.55
N HIS A 128 4.62 20.88 -11.86
CA HIS A 128 5.14 20.47 -10.55
C HIS A 128 6.01 19.20 -10.66
N VAL A 129 7.05 19.26 -11.50
CA VAL A 129 7.88 18.08 -11.81
C VAL A 129 8.53 17.48 -10.56
N GLY A 130 8.23 16.20 -10.31
CA GLY A 130 8.89 15.40 -9.28
C GLY A 130 8.51 15.72 -7.83
N LEU A 131 7.45 16.51 -7.61
CA LEU A 131 7.02 16.89 -6.27
C LEU A 131 6.60 15.67 -5.44
N GLN A 132 5.77 14.79 -5.99
CA GLN A 132 5.37 13.54 -5.35
C GLN A 132 6.58 12.63 -5.05
N ALA A 133 7.55 12.53 -5.97
CA ALA A 133 8.74 11.69 -5.75
C ALA A 133 9.61 12.19 -4.59
N ARG A 134 9.72 13.51 -4.42
CA ARG A 134 10.41 14.13 -3.27
C ARG A 134 9.66 13.89 -1.97
N LEU A 135 8.34 14.09 -1.98
CA LEU A 135 7.47 13.81 -0.83
C LEU A 135 7.65 12.37 -0.35
N MET A 136 7.52 11.39 -1.25
CA MET A 136 7.72 9.98 -0.95
C MET A 136 9.13 9.69 -0.40
N SER A 137 10.17 10.29 -0.99
CA SER A 137 11.55 10.10 -0.52
C SER A 137 11.78 10.61 0.91
N GLN A 138 11.16 11.73 1.27
CA GLN A 138 11.24 12.30 2.61
C GLN A 138 10.43 11.48 3.62
N ALA A 139 9.19 11.14 3.27
CA ALA A 139 8.32 10.36 4.14
C ALA A 139 8.85 8.95 4.41
N LEU A 140 9.26 8.22 3.38
CA LEU A 140 9.79 6.86 3.53
C LEU A 140 11.08 6.82 4.36
N ARG A 141 11.91 7.86 4.29
CA ARG A 141 13.10 7.97 5.14
C ARG A 141 12.73 7.99 6.63
N LYS A 142 11.67 8.71 7.01
CA LYS A 142 11.17 8.76 8.40
C LYS A 142 10.43 7.47 8.76
N LEU A 143 9.44 7.11 7.95
CA LEU A 143 8.56 5.95 8.16
C LEU A 143 9.34 4.65 8.29
N SER A 144 10.38 4.43 7.48
CA SER A 144 11.17 3.19 7.51
C SER A 144 11.79 2.91 8.89
N GLY A 145 12.26 3.95 9.59
CA GLY A 145 12.76 3.84 10.96
C GLY A 145 11.66 3.48 11.96
N SER A 146 10.53 4.20 11.92
CA SER A 146 9.38 3.95 12.79
C SER A 146 8.83 2.53 12.61
N ILE A 147 8.57 2.14 11.35
CA ILE A 147 8.10 0.80 10.95
C ILE A 147 9.01 -0.29 11.52
N ASN A 148 10.33 -0.14 11.37
CA ASN A 148 11.26 -1.15 11.88
C ASN A 148 11.24 -1.27 13.40
N LYS A 149 11.13 -0.14 14.11
CA LYS A 149 11.11 -0.07 15.57
C LYS A 149 9.83 -0.67 16.15
N THR A 150 8.68 -0.34 15.57
CA THR A 150 7.36 -0.75 16.06
C THR A 150 6.92 -2.13 15.57
N LYS A 151 7.65 -2.71 14.62
CA LYS A 151 7.29 -3.97 13.95
C LYS A 151 5.99 -3.91 13.16
N THR A 152 5.54 -2.70 12.81
CA THR A 152 4.41 -2.47 11.91
C THR A 152 4.75 -2.95 10.49
N ILE A 153 3.77 -3.45 9.76
CA ILE A 153 3.86 -3.71 8.32
C ILE A 153 3.37 -2.46 7.59
N GLY A 154 4.20 -1.85 6.75
CA GLY A 154 3.79 -0.73 5.90
C GLY A 154 3.52 -1.21 4.48
N LEU A 155 2.26 -1.37 4.10
CA LEU A 155 1.85 -1.85 2.79
C LEU A 155 1.38 -0.68 1.91
N PHE A 156 2.09 -0.42 0.82
CA PHE A 156 1.76 0.64 -0.12
C PHE A 156 1.15 0.05 -1.38
N ILE A 157 -0.06 0.46 -1.72
CA ILE A 157 -0.68 0.10 -2.99
C ILE A 157 -0.20 1.09 -4.05
N ASN A 158 0.07 0.58 -5.25
CA ASN A 158 0.52 1.41 -6.35
C ASN A 158 -0.05 0.95 -7.69
N GLN A 159 -0.02 1.86 -8.67
CA GLN A 159 -0.52 1.61 -10.01
C GLN A 159 0.65 1.39 -10.97
N ILE A 160 0.42 0.65 -12.06
CA ILE A 160 1.33 0.64 -13.19
C ILE A 160 1.02 1.82 -14.11
N ARG A 161 2.06 2.53 -14.52
CA ARG A 161 2.04 3.56 -15.57
C ARG A 161 3.07 3.20 -16.63
N GLU A 162 2.95 3.79 -17.81
CA GLU A 162 3.95 3.63 -18.86
C GLU A 162 4.81 4.89 -18.99
N LYS A 163 6.12 4.70 -19.13
CA LYS A 163 7.04 5.80 -19.38
C LYS A 163 7.05 6.12 -20.88
N VAL A 164 6.56 7.30 -21.23
CA VAL A 164 6.60 7.82 -22.61
C VAL A 164 8.04 7.89 -23.12
N GLY A 165 8.25 7.44 -24.36
CA GLY A 165 9.54 7.52 -25.06
C GLY A 165 10.49 6.34 -24.86
N VAL A 166 10.06 5.27 -24.17
CA VAL A 166 10.83 4.01 -24.10
C VAL A 166 10.54 3.17 -25.35
N MET A 167 11.52 3.05 -26.25
CA MET A 167 11.41 2.24 -27.47
C MET A 167 11.94 0.79 -27.31
N PHE A 168 12.70 0.51 -26.24
CA PHE A 168 13.26 -0.81 -25.95
C PHE A 168 13.19 -1.12 -24.45
N GLY A 169 12.82 -2.35 -24.10
CA GLY A 169 12.66 -2.81 -22.71
C GLY A 169 11.22 -2.68 -22.18
N ASN A 170 11.02 -2.98 -20.89
CA ASN A 170 9.72 -2.82 -20.23
C ASN A 170 9.46 -1.33 -19.93
N PRO A 171 8.41 -0.69 -20.49
CA PRO A 171 8.08 0.71 -20.24
C PRO A 171 7.36 0.93 -18.90
N GLU A 172 6.97 -0.13 -18.19
CA GLU A 172 6.19 -0.04 -16.95
C GLU A 172 6.99 0.59 -15.79
N VAL A 173 6.36 1.58 -15.16
CA VAL A 173 6.85 2.30 -13.99
C VAL A 173 5.75 2.42 -12.95
N THR A 174 6.13 2.76 -11.71
CA THR A 174 5.19 3.01 -10.62
C THR A 174 5.29 4.48 -10.17
N PRO A 175 4.16 5.14 -9.85
CA PRO A 175 4.12 6.48 -9.24
C PRO A 175 4.93 6.61 -7.94
N GLY A 176 5.19 7.85 -7.51
CA GLY A 176 5.96 8.13 -6.28
C GLY A 176 7.48 8.08 -6.44
N GLY A 177 8.00 7.99 -7.67
CA GLY A 177 9.43 7.95 -7.94
C GLY A 177 10.08 6.61 -7.60
N ARG A 178 11.38 6.60 -7.29
CA ARG A 178 12.14 5.36 -7.05
C ARG A 178 12.25 4.95 -5.59
N ALA A 179 11.95 5.85 -4.64
CA ALA A 179 12.21 5.63 -3.22
C ALA A 179 11.52 4.37 -2.70
N LEU A 180 10.23 4.20 -2.98
CA LEU A 180 9.47 3.03 -2.52
C LEU A 180 10.11 1.71 -2.99
N LYS A 181 10.63 1.66 -4.22
CA LYS A 181 11.29 0.45 -4.76
C LYS A 181 12.55 0.05 -3.97
N PHE A 182 13.25 1.01 -3.38
CA PHE A 182 14.45 0.75 -2.57
C PHE A 182 14.11 0.45 -1.11
N TYR A 183 13.05 1.04 -0.58
CA TYR A 183 12.61 0.82 0.81
C TYR A 183 11.77 -0.45 0.98
N ALA A 184 11.08 -0.90 -0.07
CA ALA A 184 10.25 -2.09 -0.04
C ALA A 184 11.13 -3.35 0.08
N THR A 185 10.89 -4.14 1.13
CA THR A 185 11.49 -5.47 1.30
C THR A 185 10.84 -6.49 0.39
N VAL A 186 9.54 -6.35 0.12
CA VAL A 186 8.78 -7.19 -0.80
C VAL A 186 8.03 -6.29 -1.78
N ARG A 187 8.08 -6.63 -3.06
CA ARG A 187 7.30 -5.97 -4.11
C ARG A 187 6.46 -7.03 -4.81
N LEU A 188 5.14 -6.92 -4.71
CA LEU A 188 4.16 -7.85 -5.25
C LEU A 188 3.49 -7.24 -6.46
N GLU A 189 3.63 -7.91 -7.59
CA GLU A 189 2.90 -7.55 -8.79
C GLU A 189 1.62 -8.39 -8.88
N VAL A 190 0.47 -7.73 -8.85
CA VAL A 190 -0.84 -8.37 -8.92
C VAL A 190 -1.42 -8.16 -10.31
N ARG A 191 -1.70 -9.26 -11.01
CA ARG A 191 -2.31 -9.27 -12.34
C ARG A 191 -3.54 -10.17 -12.34
N ARG A 192 -4.57 -9.75 -13.08
CA ARG A 192 -5.73 -10.58 -13.36
C ARG A 192 -5.35 -11.64 -14.39
N ALA A 193 -5.65 -12.90 -14.08
CA ALA A 193 -5.48 -14.03 -14.98
C ALA A 193 -6.84 -14.45 -15.57
N GLU A 194 -7.03 -15.75 -15.80
CA GLU A 194 -8.25 -16.31 -16.37
C GLU A 194 -9.49 -16.08 -15.50
N GLN A 195 -10.65 -16.02 -16.16
CA GLN A 195 -11.93 -15.92 -15.47
C GLN A 195 -12.35 -17.29 -14.92
N ILE A 196 -12.61 -17.34 -13.62
CA ILE A 196 -13.24 -18.50 -13.00
C ILE A 196 -14.74 -18.45 -13.36
N LYS A 197 -15.22 -19.46 -14.08
CA LYS A 197 -16.63 -19.62 -14.44
C LYS A 197 -17.22 -20.78 -13.64
N THR A 198 -18.29 -20.53 -12.91
CA THR A 198 -19.11 -21.60 -12.35
C THR A 198 -20.00 -22.13 -13.49
N GLY A 199 -19.80 -23.37 -13.90
CA GLY A 199 -20.68 -24.01 -14.88
C GLY A 199 -22.11 -24.08 -14.34
N THR A 200 -23.09 -23.71 -15.16
CA THR A 200 -24.51 -24.02 -14.92
C THR A 200 -24.75 -25.51 -14.95
#